data_AF-A0AAU3NVV0-F1
#
_entry.id   AF-A0AAU3NVV0-F1
#
_cell.length_a   1.000
_cell.length_b   1.000
_cell.length_c   1.000
_cell.angle_alpha   90.00
_cell.angle_beta   90.00
_cell.angle_gamma   90.00
#
_symmetry.space_group_name_H-M   'P 1'
#
loop_
_entity.id
_entity.type
_entity.pdbx_description
1 polymer ?
#
loop_
_entity_poly.entity_id
_entity_poly.type
_entity_poly.pdbx_seq_one_letter_code
_entity_poly.pdbx_strand_id
1 'polypeptide(L)' 'MLTYANHLGPYAEEISHTGEQLGNFPQAFTHLALISAAFDLDPALG' A
#
# COMPACT_ATOMS: atom_id res chain seq x y z
N MET A 1 -3.08 -4.24 -3.04
CA MET A 1 -1.90 -3.39 -2.80
C MET A 1 -0.62 -4.01 -3.34
N LEU A 2 -0.22 -5.22 -2.95
CA LEU A 2 1.11 -5.80 -3.28
C LEU A 2 1.55 -5.77 -4.75
N THR A 3 0.62 -5.73 -5.70
CA THR A 3 0.89 -5.65 -7.15
C THR A 3 1.01 -4.23 -7.70
N TYR A 4 0.74 -3.20 -6.88
CA TYR A 4 0.70 -1.79 -7.28
C TYR A 4 1.88 -0.97 -6.75
N ALA A 5 2.79 -1.60 -6.00
CA ALA A 5 4.09 -1.01 -5.72
C ALA A 5 4.80 -0.74 -7.04
N ASN A 6 5.54 0.37 -7.13
CA ASN A 6 6.37 0.56 -8.31
C ASN A 6 7.59 -0.38 -8.26
N HIS A 7 8.45 -0.28 -9.26
CA HIS A 7 9.67 -1.09 -9.38
C HIS A 7 10.65 -0.99 -8.18
N LEU A 8 10.54 0.03 -7.34
CA LEU A 8 11.35 0.21 -6.13
C LEU A 8 10.64 -0.28 -4.85
N GLY A 9 9.37 -0.71 -4.93
CA GLY A 9 8.58 -1.12 -3.77
C GLY A 9 7.65 -0.08 -3.10
N PRO A 10 7.75 1.25 -3.28
CA PRO A 10 6.85 2.20 -2.64
C PRO A 10 5.47 2.35 -3.31
N TYR A 11 4.54 2.83 -2.48
CA TYR A 11 3.16 3.16 -2.83
C TYR A 11 2.88 4.68 -2.79
N ALA A 12 1.92 5.11 -3.61
CA ALA A 12 1.32 6.44 -3.56
C ALA A 12 0.08 6.50 -2.64
N GLU A 13 -0.57 7.65 -2.56
CA GLU A 13 -1.87 7.85 -1.90
C GLU A 13 -2.96 7.02 -2.56
N GLU A 14 -3.04 7.10 -3.88
CA GLU A 14 -4.14 6.58 -4.65
C GLU A 14 -3.66 5.74 -5.84
N ILE A 15 -4.52 4.85 -6.29
CA ILE A 15 -4.31 4.04 -7.49
C ILE A 15 -5.50 4.30 -8.41
N SER A 16 -5.23 4.71 -9.65
CA SER A 16 -6.26 4.90 -10.65
C SER A 16 -6.90 3.58 -11.06
N HIS A 17 -8.03 3.65 -11.77
CA HIS A 17 -8.68 2.46 -12.36
C HIS A 17 -7.78 1.71 -13.34
N THR A 18 -6.76 2.37 -13.90
CA THR A 18 -5.78 1.79 -14.82
C THR A 18 -4.50 1.32 -14.11
N GLY A 19 -4.40 1.50 -12.79
CA GLY A 19 -3.25 1.09 -11.99
C GLY A 19 -2.14 2.13 -11.87
N GLU A 20 -2.36 3.35 -12.36
CA GLU A 20 -1.40 4.46 -12.19
C GLU A 20 -1.38 4.91 -10.73
N GLN A 21 -0.18 5.23 -10.24
CA GLN A 21 -0.01 5.84 -8.93
C GLN A 21 -0.35 7.33 -9.00
N LEU A 22 -1.29 7.76 -8.16
CA LEU A 22 -1.81 9.13 -8.13
C LEU A 22 -1.60 9.76 -6.74
N GLY A 23 -1.58 11.09 -6.70
CA GLY A 23 -1.39 11.87 -5.47
C GLY A 23 0.06 11.92 -5.02
N ASN A 24 0.28 12.10 -3.71
CA ASN A 24 1.60 12.16 -3.12
C ASN A 24 2.32 10.81 -3.26
N PHE A 25 3.59 10.90 -3.64
CA PHE A 25 4.45 9.73 -3.83
C PHE A 25 5.90 10.05 -3.46
N PRO A 26 6.58 9.21 -2.65
CA PRO A 26 6.05 8.07 -1.90
C PRO A 26 5.23 8.50 -0.69
N GLN A 27 4.23 7.70 -0.31
CA GLN A 27 3.26 8.06 0.72
C GLN A 27 3.49 7.24 2.01
N ALA A 28 3.90 7.88 3.11
CA ALA A 28 4.22 7.20 4.37
C ALA A 28 3.02 6.51 5.08
N PHE A 29 1.88 7.18 5.24
CA PHE A 29 0.64 6.60 5.77
C PHE A 29 0.11 5.38 5.00
N THR A 30 0.26 5.28 3.67
CA THR A 30 -0.12 4.09 2.89
C THR A 30 0.73 2.91 3.31
N HIS A 31 2.04 3.13 3.54
CA HIS A 31 2.92 2.09 4.06
C HIS A 31 2.54 1.71 5.51
N LEU A 32 2.27 2.69 6.37
CA LEU A 32 1.86 2.45 7.75
C LEU A 32 0.56 1.63 7.79
N ALA A 33 -0.44 2.00 6.99
CA ALA A 33 -1.70 1.29 6.90
C ALA A 33 -1.52 -0.17 6.44
N LEU A 34 -0.63 -0.42 5.46
CA LEU A 34 -0.33 -1.78 5.00
C LEU A 34 0.34 -2.62 6.10
N ILE A 35 1.27 -2.03 6.86
CA ILE A 35 1.92 -2.69 8.00
C ILE A 35 0.87 -3.01 9.08
N SER A 36 0.06 -2.03 9.48
CA SER A 36 -0.98 -2.23 10.48
C SER A 36 -1.97 -3.32 10.07
N ALA A 37 -2.42 -3.31 8.81
CA ALA A 37 -3.32 -4.35 8.30
C ALA A 37 -2.71 -5.76 8.40
N ALA A 38 -1.41 -5.91 8.13
CA ALA A 38 -0.73 -7.20 8.28
C ALA A 38 -0.69 -7.65 9.76
N PHE A 39 -0.38 -6.73 10.68
CA PHE A 39 -0.38 -7.01 12.12
C PHE A 39 -1.78 -7.36 12.66
N ASP A 40 -2.82 -6.70 12.16
CA ASP A 40 -4.19 -6.95 12.61
C ASP A 40 -4.75 -8.26 12.02
N LEU A 41 -4.32 -8.65 10.83
CA LEU A 41 -4.75 -9.89 10.17
C LEU A 41 -4.07 -11.14 10.72
N ASP A 42 -2.81 -11.05 11.17
CA ASP A 42 -2.05 -12.18 11.72
C ASP A 42 -2.81 -12.98 12.81
N PRO A 43 -3.36 -12.34 13.87
CA PRO A 43 -4.17 -13.06 14.87
C PRO A 43 -5.56 -13.46 14.36
N ALA A 44 -6.08 -12.85 13.30
CA ALA A 44 -7.40 -13.18 12.75
C ALA A 44 -7.37 -14.43 11.83
N LEU A 45 -6.18 -14.79 11.33
CA LEU A 45 -5.96 -15.90 10.41
C LEU A 45 -5.24 -17.11 11.04
N GLY A 46 -4.71 -16.96 12.26
CA GLY A 46 -4.12 -18.03 13.08
C GLY A 46 -5.13 -18.75 13.96
#